data_AF-A0A507ZVY5-F1
#
_entry.id   AF-A0A507ZVY5-F1
#
_cell.length_a   1.000
_cell.length_b   1.000
_cell.length_c   1.000
_cell.angle_alpha   90.00
_cell.angle_beta   90.00
_cell.angle_gamma   90.00
#
_symmetry.space_group_name_H-M   'P 1'
#
loop_
_entity.id
_entity.type
_entity.pdbx_description
1 polymer ?
#
loop_
_entity_poly.entity_id
_entity_poly.type
_entity_poly.pdbx_seq_one_letter_code
_entity_poly.pdbx_strand_id
1 'polypeptide(L)'
;MNISGYGVFPGYGQGLDFTLNIEDNTPFPSPYCDIDADGTTVEEITTVSFAESDIANTNTSAILVDETSVTATLSIGETYTLTVGGNTAGDFNNNIVAFIDWNQNAILDDANEIYEVGTITNSTGNDSNTVSMDITVPADALPGNTRIRITKTYTDNESIAEIDPCAIAMNISGYGVFPGYGQGLDFTLNVGELSTNVFETSALSVYPVPTQDILNINYKTDLQTVKVYNLLGQEVYTKSKLTSQTAINLSGLSNGVYVVKVFTEKGQHSFKIVKQ
;
A
#
# COMPACT_ATOMS: atom_id res chain seq x y z
N MET A 1 -49.11 46.69 -32.58
CA MET A 1 -50.35 46.16 -31.99
C MET A 1 -49.96 45.35 -30.78
N ASN A 2 -50.38 45.80 -29.59
CA ASN A 2 -50.33 44.99 -28.38
C ASN A 2 -51.30 43.82 -28.56
N ILE A 3 -50.82 42.59 -28.40
CA ILE A 3 -51.65 41.45 -28.03
C ILE A 3 -50.95 40.78 -26.85
N SER A 4 -51.57 40.98 -25.70
CA SER A 4 -51.29 40.40 -24.40
C SER A 4 -51.61 38.91 -24.33
N GLY A 5 -50.82 38.17 -23.55
CA GLY A 5 -51.36 37.11 -22.70
C GLY A 5 -51.03 35.67 -23.10
N TYR A 6 -49.87 35.17 -22.64
CA TYR A 6 -49.75 33.78 -22.19
C TYR A 6 -48.87 33.74 -20.94
N GLY A 7 -49.44 33.18 -19.87
CA GLY A 7 -48.79 33.06 -18.57
C GLY A 7 -47.61 32.08 -18.58
N VAL A 8 -46.77 32.20 -17.55
CA VAL A 8 -45.69 31.26 -17.26
C VAL A 8 -46.31 29.93 -16.84
N PHE A 9 -46.12 28.88 -17.62
CA PHE A 9 -46.43 27.51 -17.20
C PHE A 9 -45.29 27.02 -16.31
N PRO A 10 -45.54 26.51 -15.09
CA PRO A 10 -44.53 25.75 -14.37
C PRO A 10 -44.29 24.45 -15.15
N GLY A 11 -43.15 24.38 -15.82
CA GLY A 11 -42.68 23.14 -16.42
C GLY A 11 -42.45 22.13 -15.29
N TYR A 12 -43.22 21.05 -15.29
CA TYR A 12 -42.91 19.86 -14.50
C TYR A 12 -41.73 19.15 -15.16
N GLY A 13 -40.53 19.70 -14.99
CA GLY A 13 -39.29 18.97 -15.27
C GLY A 13 -38.98 18.10 -14.05
N GLN A 14 -39.16 16.79 -14.18
CA GLN A 14 -38.53 15.88 -13.22
C GLN A 14 -37.06 15.78 -13.63
N GLY A 15 -36.16 16.26 -12.77
CA GLY A 15 -34.76 15.90 -12.85
C GLY A 15 -34.67 14.40 -12.63
N LEU A 16 -34.35 13.65 -13.67
CA LEU A 16 -33.98 12.25 -13.56
C LEU A 16 -32.50 12.24 -13.20
N ASP A 17 -32.20 12.04 -11.91
CA ASP A 17 -30.87 11.67 -11.48
C ASP A 17 -30.63 10.22 -11.93
N PHE A 18 -29.75 10.04 -12.89
CA PHE A 18 -29.23 8.72 -13.25
C PHE A 18 -27.88 8.54 -12.56
N THR A 19 -27.78 7.52 -11.71
CA THR A 19 -26.48 7.01 -11.27
C THR A 19 -25.96 6.16 -12.42
N LEU A 20 -24.97 6.68 -13.15
CA LEU A 20 -24.23 5.89 -14.12
C LEU A 20 -23.29 4.97 -13.34
N ASN A 21 -23.70 3.72 -13.12
CA ASN A 21 -22.76 2.68 -12.73
C ASN A 21 -21.98 2.29 -14.00
N ILE A 22 -20.83 2.94 -14.23
CA ILE A 22 -19.84 2.39 -15.15
C ILE A 22 -19.23 1.21 -14.41
N GLU A 23 -19.59 -0.01 -14.80
CA GLU A 23 -18.73 -1.15 -14.52
C GLU A 23 -17.48 -0.95 -15.39
N ASP A 24 -16.40 -0.41 -14.80
CA ASP A 24 -15.10 -0.24 -15.45
C ASP A 24 -14.50 -1.62 -15.74
N ASN A 25 -14.96 -2.25 -16.82
CA ASN A 25 -14.28 -3.37 -17.44
C ASN A 25 -13.35 -2.82 -18.53
N THR A 26 -12.42 -1.95 -18.13
CA THR A 26 -11.38 -1.47 -19.04
C THR A 26 -10.38 -2.60 -19.25
N PRO A 27 -10.08 -2.99 -20.50
CA PRO A 27 -9.18 -4.09 -20.77
C PRO A 27 -7.77 -3.74 -20.29
N PHE A 28 -7.07 -4.72 -19.74
CA PHE A 28 -5.65 -4.60 -19.45
C PHE A 28 -4.88 -4.13 -20.71
N PRO A 29 -3.95 -3.16 -20.61
CA PRO A 29 -3.41 -2.53 -19.38
C PRO A 29 -4.07 -1.19 -18.97
N SER A 30 -5.21 -0.82 -19.56
CA SER A 30 -5.91 0.45 -19.23
C SER A 30 -6.18 0.57 -17.72
N PRO A 31 -6.05 1.78 -17.13
CA PRO A 31 -5.79 3.09 -17.75
C PRO A 31 -4.31 3.38 -18.06
N TYR A 32 -3.40 2.47 -17.73
CA TYR A 32 -1.97 2.67 -17.95
C TYR A 32 -1.61 2.48 -19.42
N CYS A 33 -0.48 3.06 -19.82
CA CYS A 33 0.06 2.83 -21.14
C CYS A 33 0.35 1.33 -21.37
N ASP A 34 0.20 0.90 -22.61
CA ASP A 34 0.68 -0.39 -23.07
C ASP A 34 2.16 -0.30 -23.46
N ILE A 35 2.81 -1.46 -23.59
CA ILE A 35 4.17 -1.55 -24.13
C ILE A 35 4.12 -1.91 -25.61
N ASP A 36 4.77 -1.10 -26.44
CA ASP A 36 4.86 -1.40 -27.87
C ASP A 36 5.68 -2.68 -28.13
N ALA A 37 5.01 -3.68 -28.72
CA ALA A 37 5.61 -4.95 -29.07
C ALA A 37 6.32 -4.91 -30.43
N ASP A 38 6.11 -3.89 -31.27
CA ASP A 38 6.66 -3.87 -32.63
C ASP A 38 8.18 -3.74 -32.61
N GLY A 39 8.86 -4.75 -33.18
CA GLY A 39 10.32 -4.85 -33.18
C GLY A 39 10.96 -5.27 -31.86
N THR A 40 10.19 -5.37 -30.77
CA THR A 40 10.67 -5.79 -29.46
C THR A 40 10.78 -7.31 -29.36
N THR A 41 11.86 -7.81 -28.76
CA THR A 41 12.04 -9.25 -28.48
C THR A 41 11.76 -9.55 -27.01
N VAL A 42 10.89 -10.53 -26.74
CA VAL A 42 10.55 -10.90 -25.35
C VAL A 42 11.72 -11.64 -24.70
N GLU A 43 12.19 -11.13 -23.57
CA GLU A 43 13.12 -11.81 -22.64
C GLU A 43 12.58 -11.74 -21.22
N GLU A 44 12.16 -12.88 -20.70
CA GLU A 44 11.24 -12.95 -19.58
C GLU A 44 11.79 -12.43 -18.24
N ILE A 45 10.93 -11.72 -17.52
CA ILE A 45 10.98 -11.64 -16.06
C ILE A 45 10.47 -13.00 -15.55
N THR A 46 11.19 -13.69 -14.68
CA THR A 46 10.80 -15.05 -14.25
C THR A 46 10.21 -15.06 -12.84
N THR A 47 10.72 -14.22 -11.94
CA THR A 47 10.25 -14.15 -10.56
C THR A 47 10.17 -12.72 -10.06
N VAL A 48 9.15 -12.45 -9.25
CA VAL A 48 9.01 -11.21 -8.50
C VAL A 48 8.56 -11.56 -7.09
N SER A 49 9.23 -11.00 -6.07
CA SER A 49 8.81 -11.10 -4.67
C SER A 49 8.74 -9.70 -4.08
N PHE A 50 7.61 -9.36 -3.48
CA PHE A 50 7.41 -8.06 -2.82
C PHE A 50 6.37 -8.19 -1.70
N ALA A 51 6.77 -7.79 -0.49
CA ALA A 51 6.02 -8.03 0.74
C ALA A 51 5.69 -9.54 0.92
N GLU A 52 4.41 -9.90 1.02
CA GLU A 52 3.94 -11.29 1.13
C GLU A 52 3.66 -11.96 -0.22
N SER A 53 3.80 -11.23 -1.33
CA SER A 53 3.49 -11.73 -2.68
C SER A 53 4.73 -12.30 -3.36
N ASP A 54 4.54 -13.47 -3.96
CA ASP A 54 5.52 -14.13 -4.83
C ASP A 54 4.85 -14.47 -6.16
N ILE A 55 5.47 -14.05 -7.26
CA ILE A 55 5.03 -14.27 -8.64
C ILE A 55 6.06 -15.14 -9.33
N ALA A 56 5.61 -16.24 -9.94
CA ALA A 56 6.40 -17.07 -10.84
C ALA A 56 5.83 -16.97 -12.24
N ASN A 57 6.47 -16.15 -13.08
CA ASN A 57 6.03 -15.91 -14.44
C ASN A 57 6.53 -17.01 -15.38
N THR A 58 5.61 -17.59 -16.14
CA THR A 58 5.89 -18.61 -17.16
C THR A 58 5.55 -18.13 -18.57
N ASN A 59 5.10 -16.87 -18.71
CA ASN A 59 4.73 -16.27 -19.98
C ASN A 59 5.97 -15.79 -20.73
N THR A 60 6.32 -16.51 -21.80
CA THR A 60 7.48 -16.24 -22.65
C THR A 60 7.11 -15.52 -23.96
N SER A 61 5.86 -15.06 -24.11
CA SER A 61 5.35 -14.51 -25.37
C SER A 61 4.73 -13.13 -25.26
N ALA A 62 4.16 -12.77 -24.11
CA ALA A 62 3.62 -11.42 -23.89
C ALA A 62 4.76 -10.45 -23.59
N ILE A 63 4.72 -9.28 -24.23
CA ILE A 63 5.67 -8.21 -23.91
C ILE A 63 5.32 -7.54 -22.57
N LEU A 64 4.04 -7.49 -22.23
CA LEU A 64 3.52 -7.00 -20.96
C LEU A 64 2.64 -8.09 -20.34
N VAL A 65 3.04 -8.58 -19.17
CA VAL A 65 2.37 -9.67 -18.45
C VAL A 65 1.38 -9.10 -17.45
N ASP A 66 0.13 -9.58 -17.51
CA ASP A 66 -0.93 -9.25 -16.56
C ASP A 66 -0.91 -10.22 -15.37
N GLU A 67 -0.31 -9.79 -14.27
CA GLU A 67 -0.38 -10.44 -12.95
C GLU A 67 -1.23 -9.60 -11.97
N THR A 68 -2.16 -8.80 -12.49
CA THR A 68 -2.92 -7.82 -11.69
C THR A 68 -3.92 -8.45 -10.72
N SER A 69 -4.15 -9.76 -10.87
CA SER A 69 -4.87 -10.58 -9.89
C SER A 69 -4.06 -10.88 -8.62
N VAL A 70 -2.73 -10.78 -8.67
CA VAL A 70 -1.84 -10.89 -7.51
C VAL A 70 -1.77 -9.54 -6.81
N THR A 71 -1.96 -9.54 -5.48
CA THR A 71 -2.01 -8.33 -4.67
C THR A 71 -1.02 -8.41 -3.51
N ALA A 72 -0.08 -7.46 -3.44
CA ALA A 72 0.82 -7.28 -2.30
C ALA A 72 0.30 -6.19 -1.36
N THR A 73 0.21 -6.48 -0.07
CA THR A 73 -0.36 -5.54 0.93
C THR A 73 0.75 -4.76 1.61
N LEU A 74 0.71 -3.45 1.47
CA LEU A 74 1.72 -2.54 1.99
C LEU A 74 1.13 -1.60 3.03
N SER A 75 1.96 -1.08 3.94
CA SER A 75 1.57 -0.05 4.91
C SER A 75 2.38 1.22 4.67
N ILE A 76 1.71 2.37 4.65
CA ILE A 76 2.36 3.68 4.48
C ILE A 76 3.47 3.85 5.54
N GLY A 77 4.66 4.27 5.08
CA GLY A 77 5.85 4.49 5.91
C GLY A 77 6.67 3.23 6.23
N GLU A 78 6.15 2.03 5.96
CA GLU A 78 6.92 0.79 6.08
C GLU A 78 7.83 0.59 4.85
N THR A 79 8.88 -0.22 5.03
CA THR A 79 9.85 -0.54 3.97
C THR A 79 9.80 -2.02 3.65
N TYR A 80 9.79 -2.34 2.35
CA TYR A 80 9.68 -3.69 1.82
C TYR A 80 10.78 -3.92 0.80
N THR A 81 11.36 -5.11 0.78
CA THR A 81 12.37 -5.49 -0.22
C THR A 81 11.67 -6.05 -1.45
N LEU A 82 11.80 -5.36 -2.59
CA LEU A 82 11.45 -5.90 -3.90
C LEU A 82 12.61 -6.77 -4.39
N THR A 83 12.32 -7.98 -4.85
CA THR A 83 13.31 -8.89 -5.47
C THR A 83 12.80 -9.37 -6.81
N VAL A 84 13.64 -9.28 -7.86
CA VAL A 84 13.29 -9.60 -9.23
C VAL A 84 14.33 -10.54 -9.84
N GLY A 85 13.87 -11.58 -10.53
CA GLY A 85 14.67 -12.49 -11.36
C GLY A 85 14.21 -12.46 -12.82
N GLY A 86 15.08 -12.84 -13.74
CA GLY A 86 14.75 -12.89 -15.17
C GLY A 86 15.84 -13.53 -16.01
N ASN A 87 15.49 -14.01 -17.20
CA ASN A 87 16.42 -14.62 -18.13
C ASN A 87 17.10 -13.55 -18.98
N THR A 88 18.43 -13.48 -18.96
CA THR A 88 19.21 -12.48 -19.72
C THR A 88 19.63 -12.98 -21.10
N ALA A 89 19.10 -14.12 -21.58
CA ALA A 89 19.36 -14.72 -22.89
C ALA A 89 20.86 -14.93 -23.22
N GLY A 90 21.69 -15.11 -22.19
CA GLY A 90 23.15 -15.22 -22.31
C GLY A 90 23.87 -14.30 -21.32
N ASP A 91 25.17 -14.08 -21.58
CA ASP A 91 26.02 -13.19 -20.78
C ASP A 91 25.77 -11.72 -21.14
N PHE A 92 24.56 -11.26 -20.88
CA PHE A 92 24.09 -9.91 -21.13
C PHE A 92 23.58 -9.25 -19.85
N ASN A 93 23.65 -7.93 -19.81
CA ASN A 93 23.10 -7.13 -18.72
C ASN A 93 21.66 -6.74 -19.05
N ASN A 94 20.79 -6.81 -18.06
CA ASN A 94 19.41 -6.37 -18.17
C ASN A 94 19.11 -5.43 -16.98
N ASN A 95 18.71 -4.20 -17.29
CA ASN A 95 18.26 -3.24 -16.31
C ASN A 95 16.85 -3.58 -15.83
N ILE A 96 16.63 -3.53 -14.51
CA ILE A 96 15.34 -3.74 -13.87
C ILE A 96 14.89 -2.42 -13.27
N VAL A 97 13.69 -1.97 -13.66
CA VAL A 97 13.07 -0.76 -13.12
C VAL A 97 11.66 -1.11 -12.63
N ALA A 98 11.30 -0.64 -11.44
CA ALA A 98 9.94 -0.67 -10.95
C ALA A 98 9.31 0.73 -11.02
N PHE A 99 8.06 0.78 -11.43
CA PHE A 99 7.24 1.98 -11.53
C PHE A 99 6.00 1.79 -10.66
N ILE A 100 5.74 2.67 -9.70
CA ILE A 100 4.66 2.51 -8.73
C ILE A 100 3.81 3.78 -8.67
N ASP A 101 2.55 3.69 -9.10
CA ASP A 101 1.60 4.81 -9.07
C ASP A 101 1.09 5.09 -7.64
N TRP A 102 1.93 5.64 -6.77
CA TRP A 102 1.58 5.93 -5.38
C TRP A 102 0.43 6.92 -5.25
N ASN A 103 0.32 7.83 -6.21
CA ASN A 103 -0.65 8.89 -6.19
C ASN A 103 -1.97 8.56 -6.93
N GLN A 104 -2.07 7.36 -7.50
CA GLN A 104 -3.23 6.80 -8.21
C GLN A 104 -3.74 7.68 -9.37
N ASN A 105 -2.84 8.32 -10.13
CA ASN A 105 -3.20 9.18 -11.27
C ASN A 105 -3.13 8.45 -12.64
N ALA A 106 -2.83 7.15 -12.66
CA ALA A 106 -2.62 6.33 -13.85
C ALA A 106 -1.39 6.72 -14.70
N ILE A 107 -0.43 7.43 -14.12
CA ILE A 107 0.87 7.77 -14.69
C ILE A 107 1.92 6.99 -13.90
N LEU A 108 2.89 6.39 -14.59
CA LEU A 108 3.88 5.50 -13.96
C LEU A 108 5.28 6.13 -13.90
N ASP A 109 5.51 7.22 -14.61
CA ASP A 109 6.81 7.88 -14.76
C ASP A 109 6.90 9.21 -13.98
N ASP A 110 6.06 9.41 -12.97
CA ASP A 110 6.27 10.50 -12.01
C ASP A 110 7.62 10.32 -11.29
N ALA A 111 8.34 11.42 -11.05
CA ALA A 111 9.74 11.36 -10.61
C ALA A 111 9.97 10.62 -9.27
N ASN A 112 8.95 10.49 -8.43
CA ASN A 112 9.03 9.76 -7.13
C ASN A 112 8.47 8.33 -7.20
N GLU A 113 8.14 7.86 -8.40
CA GLU A 113 7.47 6.59 -8.67
C GLU A 113 8.37 5.61 -9.43
N ILE A 114 9.57 6.05 -9.81
CA ILE A 114 10.57 5.29 -10.58
C ILE A 114 11.66 4.77 -9.64
N TYR A 115 11.91 3.46 -9.69
CA TYR A 115 12.90 2.76 -8.87
C TYR A 115 13.80 1.90 -9.75
N GLU A 116 15.04 2.36 -9.99
CA GLU A 116 16.08 1.57 -10.68
C GLU A 116 16.61 0.45 -9.77
N VAL A 117 15.89 -0.67 -9.72
CA VAL A 117 16.15 -1.81 -8.81
C VAL A 117 17.58 -2.34 -8.98
N GLY A 118 18.06 -2.39 -10.21
CA GLY A 118 19.46 -2.66 -10.55
C GLY A 118 19.60 -3.54 -11.80
N THR A 119 20.75 -4.19 -11.96
CA THR A 119 21.09 -4.95 -13.17
C THR A 119 21.25 -6.44 -12.88
N ILE A 120 20.57 -7.29 -13.65
CA ILE A 120 20.79 -8.73 -13.68
C ILE A 120 21.74 -9.06 -14.83
N THR A 121 22.73 -9.94 -14.58
CA THR A 121 23.72 -10.36 -15.57
C THR A 121 23.81 -11.88 -15.62
N ASN A 122 23.89 -12.45 -16.83
CA ASN A 122 24.15 -13.87 -17.06
C ASN A 122 23.23 -14.80 -16.24
N SER A 123 21.92 -14.54 -16.28
CA SER A 123 20.90 -15.36 -15.64
C SER A 123 20.12 -16.17 -16.67
N THR A 124 19.86 -17.41 -16.32
CA THR A 124 18.99 -18.35 -17.03
C THR A 124 17.52 -18.20 -16.65
N GLY A 125 17.20 -17.28 -15.73
CA GLY A 125 15.86 -17.09 -15.16
C GLY A 125 15.37 -18.21 -14.24
N ASN A 126 16.03 -19.38 -14.22
CA ASN A 126 15.75 -20.52 -13.33
C ASN A 126 16.88 -20.76 -12.31
N ASP A 127 17.87 -19.88 -12.28
CA ASP A 127 18.92 -19.87 -11.27
C ASP A 127 18.54 -18.96 -10.09
N SER A 128 19.47 -18.76 -9.17
CA SER A 128 19.28 -17.89 -8.01
C SER A 128 19.70 -16.44 -8.27
N ASN A 129 20.01 -16.06 -9.52
CA ASN A 129 20.45 -14.69 -9.81
C ASN A 129 19.24 -13.78 -9.83
N THR A 130 19.24 -12.82 -8.91
CA THR A 130 18.18 -11.84 -8.70
C THR A 130 18.80 -10.49 -8.37
N VAL A 131 18.02 -9.43 -8.50
CA VAL A 131 18.34 -8.10 -8.00
C VAL A 131 17.28 -7.66 -7.00
N SER A 132 17.68 -6.88 -6.00
CA SER A 132 16.76 -6.43 -4.96
C SER A 132 16.96 -4.96 -4.60
N MET A 133 15.88 -4.31 -4.20
CA MET A 133 15.87 -2.94 -3.67
C MET A 133 14.88 -2.82 -2.52
N ASP A 134 15.28 -2.11 -1.46
CA ASP A 134 14.35 -1.70 -0.40
C ASP A 134 13.55 -0.49 -0.86
N ILE A 135 12.23 -0.60 -0.85
CA ILE A 135 11.28 0.45 -1.23
C ILE A 135 10.46 0.82 0.00
N THR A 136 10.55 2.09 0.42
CA THR A 136 9.70 2.66 1.47
C THR A 136 8.42 3.22 0.84
N VAL A 137 7.26 2.84 1.38
CA VAL A 137 5.97 3.39 0.95
C VAL A 137 5.89 4.87 1.34
N PRO A 138 5.72 5.81 0.38
CA PRO A 138 5.71 7.25 0.67
C PRO A 138 4.61 7.65 1.63
N ALA A 139 4.88 8.64 2.49
CA ALA A 139 3.93 9.12 3.51
C ALA A 139 2.65 9.75 2.92
N ASP A 140 2.71 10.18 1.66
CA ASP A 140 1.64 10.78 0.87
C ASP A 140 1.01 9.81 -0.14
N ALA A 141 1.40 8.53 -0.14
CA ALA A 141 0.76 7.51 -0.96
C ALA A 141 -0.74 7.41 -0.63
N LEU A 142 -1.58 7.31 -1.65
CA LEU A 142 -3.02 7.18 -1.46
C LEU A 142 -3.38 5.73 -1.04
N PRO A 143 -4.21 5.55 0.00
CA PRO A 143 -4.70 4.23 0.36
C PRO A 143 -5.55 3.61 -0.75
N GLY A 144 -5.56 2.28 -0.81
CA GLY A 144 -6.32 1.52 -1.81
C GLY A 144 -5.43 0.76 -2.78
N ASN A 145 -6.04 0.22 -3.84
CA ASN A 145 -5.31 -0.52 -4.85
C ASN A 145 -4.62 0.44 -5.82
N THR A 146 -3.34 0.18 -6.09
CA THR A 146 -2.59 0.83 -7.16
C THR A 146 -1.79 -0.19 -7.97
N ARG A 147 -1.20 0.26 -9.08
CA ARG A 147 -0.38 -0.55 -9.99
C ARG A 147 1.10 -0.41 -9.66
N ILE A 148 1.80 -1.52 -9.74
CA ILE A 148 3.24 -1.57 -9.97
C ILE A 148 3.49 -2.21 -11.32
N ARG A 149 4.39 -1.61 -12.09
CA ARG A 149 4.96 -2.19 -13.31
C ARG A 149 6.44 -2.43 -13.10
N ILE A 150 6.92 -3.61 -13.45
CA ILE A 150 8.35 -3.91 -13.50
C ILE A 150 8.74 -4.07 -14.95
N THR A 151 9.76 -3.35 -15.41
CA THR A 151 10.38 -3.58 -16.70
C THR A 151 11.74 -4.23 -16.53
N LYS A 152 12.04 -5.15 -17.44
CA LYS A 152 13.37 -5.72 -17.65
C LYS A 152 13.78 -5.40 -19.07
N THR A 153 14.87 -4.68 -19.26
CA THR A 153 15.35 -4.26 -20.57
C THR A 153 16.84 -4.51 -20.69
N TYR A 154 17.28 -5.15 -21.76
CA TYR A 154 18.70 -5.29 -22.09
C TYR A 154 19.41 -3.93 -22.07
N THR A 155 20.65 -3.92 -21.60
CA THR A 155 21.50 -2.72 -21.63
C THR A 155 22.97 -3.08 -21.80
N ASP A 156 23.73 -2.23 -22.48
CA ASP A 156 25.18 -2.22 -22.45
C ASP A 156 25.73 -0.78 -22.55
N ASN A 157 27.05 -0.62 -22.74
CA ASN A 157 27.67 0.70 -22.79
C ASN A 157 27.35 1.50 -24.08
N GLU A 158 26.89 0.84 -25.14
CA GLU A 158 26.57 1.46 -26.43
C GLU A 158 25.06 1.56 -26.67
N SER A 159 24.27 0.74 -25.95
CA SER A 159 22.81 0.60 -26.03
C SER A 159 22.24 0.67 -24.61
N ILE A 160 21.95 1.88 -24.14
CA ILE A 160 21.48 2.12 -22.77
C ILE A 160 19.98 1.82 -22.71
N ALA A 161 19.52 1.04 -21.73
CA ALA A 161 18.09 0.84 -21.52
C ALA A 161 17.39 2.18 -21.22
N GLU A 162 16.30 2.46 -21.93
CA GLU A 162 15.46 3.61 -21.64
C GLU A 162 14.59 3.33 -20.40
N ILE A 163 14.48 4.31 -19.51
CA ILE A 163 13.62 4.25 -18.33
C ILE A 163 12.24 4.76 -18.75
N ASP A 164 11.41 3.85 -19.25
CA ASP A 164 10.08 4.14 -19.76
C ASP A 164 9.11 3.00 -19.35
N PRO A 165 8.02 3.26 -18.61
CA PRO A 165 7.05 2.23 -18.27
C PRO A 165 6.26 1.74 -19.48
N CYS A 166 6.25 2.48 -20.58
CA CYS A 166 5.45 2.26 -21.78
C CYS A 166 6.25 1.66 -22.96
N ALA A 167 7.54 1.35 -22.75
CA ALA A 167 8.40 0.81 -23.80
C ALA A 167 9.47 -0.11 -23.24
N ILE A 168 9.78 -1.15 -23.99
CA ILE A 168 11.04 -1.90 -23.83
C ILE A 168 11.94 -1.41 -24.97
N ALA A 169 12.80 -0.44 -24.66
CA ALA A 169 13.59 0.27 -25.65
C ALA A 169 15.02 0.55 -25.18
N MET A 170 15.92 0.71 -26.13
CA MET A 170 17.32 1.01 -25.90
C MET A 170 17.72 2.25 -26.70
N ASN A 171 18.52 3.12 -26.10
CA ASN A 171 19.13 4.25 -26.75
C ASN A 171 20.54 3.92 -27.19
N ILE A 172 20.68 3.78 -28.50
CA ILE A 172 21.91 3.40 -29.15
C ILE A 172 22.69 4.67 -29.45
N SER A 173 23.92 4.73 -28.93
CA SER A 173 24.81 5.88 -29.04
C SER A 173 25.01 6.31 -30.50
N GLY A 174 24.52 7.51 -30.82
CA GLY A 174 24.60 8.09 -32.16
C GLY A 174 23.48 7.70 -33.13
N TYR A 175 22.54 6.83 -32.72
CA TYR A 175 21.44 6.37 -33.57
C TYR A 175 20.05 6.67 -32.98
N GLY A 176 19.92 6.83 -31.66
CA GLY A 176 18.66 7.15 -30.98
C GLY A 176 17.97 5.94 -30.37
N VAL A 177 16.67 6.05 -30.10
CA VAL A 177 15.87 5.02 -29.40
C VAL A 177 15.33 3.97 -30.38
N PHE A 178 15.53 2.70 -30.06
CA PHE A 178 15.07 1.53 -30.82
C PHE A 178 14.37 0.52 -29.90
N PRO A 179 13.47 -0.33 -30.45
CA PRO A 179 12.93 -1.48 -29.72
C PRO A 179 14.02 -2.36 -29.13
N GLY A 180 13.76 -2.86 -27.92
CA GLY A 180 14.73 -3.58 -27.11
C GLY A 180 14.48 -5.08 -26.98
N TYR A 181 15.17 -5.67 -26.01
CA TYR A 181 15.01 -7.04 -25.57
C TYR A 181 14.56 -7.01 -24.11
N GLY A 182 13.44 -7.65 -23.77
CA GLY A 182 12.88 -7.48 -22.43
C GLY A 182 11.43 -7.87 -22.26
N GLN A 183 10.86 -7.51 -21.10
CA GLN A 183 9.47 -7.76 -20.74
C GLN A 183 9.02 -6.78 -19.64
N GLY A 184 7.74 -6.41 -19.68
CA GLY A 184 7.03 -5.75 -18.59
C GLY A 184 6.15 -6.72 -17.82
N LEU A 185 5.95 -6.49 -16.52
CA LEU A 185 5.04 -7.26 -15.68
C LEU A 185 4.31 -6.34 -14.72
N ASP A 186 2.98 -6.44 -14.72
CA ASP A 186 2.09 -5.62 -13.91
C ASP A 186 1.44 -6.46 -12.83
N PHE A 187 1.49 -6.01 -11.58
CA PHE A 187 0.69 -6.59 -10.49
C PHE A 187 0.08 -5.49 -9.61
N THR A 188 -0.75 -5.88 -8.65
CA THR A 188 -1.50 -4.93 -7.81
C THR A 188 -0.82 -4.74 -6.46
N LEU A 189 -0.71 -3.50 -6.01
CA LEU A 189 -0.38 -3.17 -4.63
C LEU A 189 -1.64 -2.71 -3.91
N ASN A 190 -1.91 -3.23 -2.71
CA ASN A 190 -2.91 -2.68 -1.81
C ASN A 190 -2.20 -1.85 -0.74
N VAL A 191 -2.29 -0.53 -0.87
CA VAL A 191 -1.75 0.41 0.12
C VAL A 191 -2.77 0.52 1.25
N GLY A 192 -2.46 -0.16 2.36
CA GLY A 192 -3.20 0.01 3.61
C GLY A 192 -3.07 1.45 4.11
N GLU A 193 -4.10 1.92 4.81
CA GLU A 193 -4.01 3.19 5.53
C GLU A 193 -2.75 3.19 6.40
N LEU A 194 -2.17 4.38 6.63
CA LEU A 194 -1.10 4.59 7.58
C LEU A 194 -1.38 3.75 8.82
N SER A 195 -0.48 2.82 9.15
CA SER A 195 -0.56 2.06 10.38
C SER A 195 -0.41 3.07 11.51
N THR A 196 -1.51 3.71 11.86
CA THR A 196 -1.59 4.48 13.06
C THR A 196 -1.53 3.39 14.13
N ASN A 197 -0.34 3.20 14.69
CA ASN A 197 -0.18 2.55 15.99
C ASN A 197 -0.92 3.46 16.98
N VAL A 198 -2.25 3.38 16.93
CA VAL A 198 -3.21 4.14 17.70
C VAL A 198 -3.90 3.12 18.58
N PHE A 199 -4.07 3.52 19.83
CA PHE A 199 -4.83 2.76 20.78
C PHE A 199 -6.26 2.55 20.24
N GLU A 200 -6.60 1.32 19.84
CA GLU A 200 -7.94 0.95 19.38
C GLU A 200 -8.92 0.90 20.55
N THR A 201 -9.67 1.98 20.75
CA THR A 201 -10.61 2.11 21.87
C THR A 201 -11.74 1.08 21.85
N SER A 202 -12.16 0.63 20.67
CA SER A 202 -13.19 -0.40 20.48
C SER A 202 -12.77 -1.78 21.02
N ALA A 203 -11.47 -2.05 21.10
CA ALA A 203 -10.92 -3.30 21.64
C ALA A 203 -10.76 -3.27 23.18
N LEU A 204 -10.98 -2.12 23.83
CA LEU A 204 -10.90 -1.96 25.27
C LEU A 204 -12.26 -2.26 25.92
N SER A 205 -12.29 -3.20 26.84
CA SER A 205 -13.45 -3.43 27.71
C SER A 205 -13.07 -3.27 29.18
N VAL A 206 -13.92 -2.55 29.92
CA VAL A 206 -13.68 -2.18 31.31
C VAL A 206 -14.94 -2.44 32.12
N TYR A 207 -14.84 -3.26 33.17
CA TYR A 207 -16.01 -3.61 33.98
C TYR A 207 -15.65 -4.12 35.39
N PRO A 208 -16.57 -3.98 36.35
CA PRO A 208 -17.77 -3.15 36.27
C PRO A 208 -17.44 -1.66 36.38
N VAL A 209 -18.26 -0.81 35.76
CA VAL A 209 -18.28 0.64 36.01
C VAL A 209 -19.73 1.03 36.30
N PRO A 210 -20.10 1.47 37.53
CA PRO A 210 -19.26 1.68 38.71
C PRO A 210 -18.58 0.42 39.26
N THR A 211 -17.43 0.57 39.93
CA THR A 211 -16.69 -0.53 40.59
C THR A 211 -16.73 -0.43 42.11
N GLN A 212 -16.71 -1.58 42.78
CA GLN A 212 -16.50 -1.72 44.22
C GLN A 212 -15.00 -1.92 44.44
N ASP A 213 -14.47 -3.14 44.51
CA ASP A 213 -13.04 -3.32 44.81
C ASP A 213 -12.18 -3.60 43.58
N ILE A 214 -12.72 -4.34 42.60
CA ILE A 214 -11.95 -4.84 41.46
C ILE A 214 -12.47 -4.22 40.17
N LEU A 215 -11.55 -3.65 39.38
CA LEU A 215 -11.79 -3.23 38.02
C LEU A 215 -11.08 -4.18 37.07
N ASN A 216 -11.84 -4.83 36.19
CA ASN A 216 -11.30 -5.64 35.10
C ASN A 216 -11.09 -4.77 33.87
N ILE A 217 -9.96 -4.97 33.21
CA ILE A 217 -9.54 -4.28 32.01
C ILE A 217 -9.07 -5.35 31.03
N ASN A 218 -9.77 -5.50 29.92
CA ASN A 218 -9.36 -6.38 28.83
C ASN A 218 -9.05 -5.57 27.58
N TYR A 219 -8.00 -5.99 26.89
CA TYR A 219 -7.55 -5.41 25.63
C TYR A 219 -7.11 -6.53 24.67
N LYS A 220 -6.91 -6.19 23.40
CA LYS A 220 -6.50 -7.17 22.38
C LYS A 220 -5.02 -7.60 22.48
N THR A 221 -4.20 -6.83 23.17
CA THR A 221 -2.76 -7.12 23.41
C THR A 221 -2.41 -6.82 24.86
N ASP A 222 -1.20 -7.22 25.28
CA ASP A 222 -0.68 -6.93 26.61
C ASP A 222 -0.58 -5.42 26.88
N LEU A 223 -0.78 -5.07 28.16
CA LEU A 223 -0.75 -3.69 28.64
C LEU A 223 0.59 -3.44 29.34
N GLN A 224 1.29 -2.38 28.93
CA GLN A 224 2.52 -2.00 29.61
C GLN A 224 2.26 -1.48 31.02
N THR A 225 1.26 -0.62 31.20
CA THR A 225 0.97 0.05 32.48
C THR A 225 -0.49 0.47 32.59
N VAL A 226 -1.04 0.42 33.80
CA VAL A 226 -2.31 1.03 34.19
C VAL A 226 -2.07 1.99 35.35
N LYS A 227 -2.52 3.22 35.22
CA LYS A 227 -2.46 4.26 36.27
C LYS A 227 -3.85 4.77 36.61
N VAL A 228 -4.08 5.10 37.88
CA VAL A 228 -5.33 5.74 38.34
C VAL A 228 -5.00 7.07 38.99
N TYR A 229 -5.77 8.09 38.61
CA TYR A 229 -5.62 9.46 39.11
C TYR A 229 -6.91 9.93 39.76
N ASN A 230 -6.79 10.70 40.85
CA ASN A 230 -7.91 11.44 41.42
C ASN A 230 -8.24 12.69 40.56
N LEU A 231 -9.31 13.41 40.91
CA LEU A 231 -9.74 14.63 40.18
C LEU A 231 -8.74 15.80 40.27
N LEU A 232 -7.80 15.77 41.21
CA LEU A 232 -6.70 16.74 41.31
C LEU A 232 -5.50 16.36 40.43
N GLY A 233 -5.58 15.25 39.68
CA GLY A 233 -4.51 14.75 38.84
C GLY A 233 -3.41 14.01 39.60
N GLN A 234 -3.58 13.72 40.89
CA GLN A 234 -2.60 12.95 41.66
C GLN A 234 -2.72 11.46 41.32
N GLU A 235 -1.60 10.80 41.06
CA GLU A 235 -1.52 9.35 40.87
C GLU A 235 -1.78 8.67 42.22
N VAL A 236 -2.80 7.82 42.27
CA VAL A 236 -3.22 7.08 43.48
C VAL A 236 -3.04 5.57 43.33
N TYR A 237 -2.76 5.09 42.11
CA TYR A 237 -2.48 3.69 41.82
C TYR A 237 -1.64 3.57 40.54
N THR A 238 -0.71 2.61 40.53
CA THR A 238 0.04 2.22 39.33
C THR A 238 0.33 0.72 39.35
N LYS A 239 0.26 0.09 38.18
CA LYS A 239 0.67 -1.30 37.95
C LYS A 239 1.29 -1.38 36.55
N SER A 240 2.37 -2.14 36.39
CA SER A 240 3.10 -2.30 35.12
C SER A 240 3.31 -3.77 34.76
N LYS A 241 3.66 -4.04 33.50
CA LYS A 241 3.88 -5.38 32.92
C LYS A 241 2.65 -6.28 33.10
N LEU A 242 1.55 -5.89 32.46
CA LEU A 242 0.28 -6.59 32.58
C LEU A 242 -0.07 -7.33 31.29
N THR A 243 -0.83 -8.40 31.44
CA THR A 243 -1.39 -9.18 30.33
C THR A 243 -2.60 -8.49 29.73
N SER A 244 -3.00 -8.96 28.54
CA SER A 244 -4.19 -8.51 27.79
C SER A 244 -5.50 -8.57 28.59
N GLN A 245 -5.59 -9.45 29.58
CA GLN A 245 -6.66 -9.47 30.57
C GLN A 245 -6.07 -9.20 31.95
N THR A 246 -6.59 -8.20 32.65
CA THR A 246 -6.08 -7.81 33.95
C THR A 246 -7.19 -7.37 34.89
N ALA A 247 -6.99 -7.67 36.17
CA ALA A 247 -7.73 -7.08 37.27
C ALA A 247 -6.81 -6.16 38.09
N ILE A 248 -7.30 -4.96 38.41
CA ILE A 248 -6.67 -4.04 39.36
C ILE A 248 -7.53 -3.93 40.63
N ASN A 249 -6.87 -3.89 41.78
CA ASN A 249 -7.52 -3.79 43.08
C ASN A 249 -7.49 -2.33 43.57
N LEU A 250 -8.68 -1.75 43.71
CA LEU A 250 -8.94 -0.37 44.10
C LEU A 250 -9.60 -0.27 45.48
N SER A 251 -9.64 -1.35 46.28
CA SER A 251 -10.26 -1.35 47.61
C SER A 251 -9.64 -0.35 48.59
N GLY A 252 -8.37 0.01 48.37
CA GLY A 252 -7.67 1.03 49.15
C GLY A 252 -8.05 2.48 48.80
N LEU A 253 -8.88 2.70 47.78
CA LEU A 253 -9.29 4.03 47.34
C LEU A 253 -10.66 4.40 47.91
N SER A 254 -10.80 5.66 48.35
CA SER A 254 -12.08 6.19 48.81
C SER A 254 -13.11 6.28 47.68
N ASN A 255 -14.39 6.27 48.03
CA ASN A 255 -15.49 6.42 47.07
C ASN A 255 -15.39 7.76 46.33
N GLY A 256 -15.57 7.73 45.01
CA GLY A 256 -15.39 8.91 44.17
C GLY A 256 -15.16 8.61 42.69
N VAL A 257 -14.92 9.67 41.91
CA VAL A 257 -14.63 9.60 40.48
C VAL A 257 -13.12 9.60 40.27
N TYR A 258 -12.65 8.72 39.39
CA TYR A 258 -11.23 8.58 39.03
C TYR A 258 -11.04 8.56 37.52
N VAL A 259 -9.85 8.96 37.08
CA VAL A 259 -9.39 8.79 35.69
C VAL A 259 -8.42 7.62 35.66
N VAL A 260 -8.73 6.60 34.88
CA VAL A 260 -7.83 5.47 34.62
C VAL A 260 -7.15 5.71 33.29
N LYS A 261 -5.83 5.52 33.26
CA LYS A 261 -5.01 5.62 32.05
C LYS A 261 -4.33 4.29 31.79
N VAL A 262 -4.57 3.73 30.61
CA VAL A 262 -4.00 2.47 30.13
C VAL A 262 -2.92 2.77 29.09
N PHE A 263 -1.82 2.04 29.13
CA PHE A 263 -0.68 2.17 28.23
C PHE A 263 -0.38 0.81 27.61
N THR A 264 -0.18 0.80 26.30
CA THR A 264 0.26 -0.35 25.48
C THR A 264 1.55 0.03 24.77
N GLU A 265 2.15 -0.92 24.05
CA GLU A 265 3.25 -0.61 23.12
C GLU A 265 2.83 0.37 22.03
N LYS A 266 1.55 0.33 21.63
CA LYS A 266 0.99 1.11 20.52
C LYS A 266 0.30 2.40 20.95
N GLY A 267 0.34 2.79 22.22
CA GLY A 267 -0.24 4.06 22.67
C GLY A 267 -0.91 4.01 24.04
N GLN A 268 -1.75 5.01 24.32
CA GLN A 268 -2.40 5.17 25.61
C GLN A 268 -3.83 5.66 25.46
N HIS A 269 -4.70 5.31 26.41
CA HIS A 269 -6.06 5.82 26.47
C HIS A 269 -6.47 6.12 27.91
N SER A 270 -7.43 7.03 28.08
CA SER A 270 -7.93 7.41 29.41
C SER A 270 -9.44 7.39 29.43
N PHE A 271 -10.00 6.83 30.50
CA PHE A 271 -11.43 6.75 30.73
C PHE A 271 -11.75 7.04 32.20
N LYS A 272 -13.00 7.42 32.47
CA LYS A 272 -13.47 7.71 33.83
C LYS A 272 -14.14 6.48 34.42
N ILE A 273 -13.95 6.29 35.72
CA ILE A 273 -14.70 5.31 36.52
C ILE A 273 -15.31 5.98 37.75
N VAL A 274 -16.31 5.31 38.32
CA VAL A 274 -16.88 5.66 39.64
C VAL A 274 -16.60 4.51 40.59
N LYS A 275 -15.94 4.79 41.71
CA LYS A 275 -15.70 3.88 42.84
C LYS A 275 -16.78 4.10 43.90
N GLN A 276 -17.46 3.02 44.31
CA GLN A 276 -18.50 3.02 45.34
C GLN A 276 -18.13 2.15 46.53
#